data_AF-A0A2S8UJ15-F1
#
_entry.id   AF-A0A2S8UJ15-F1
#
_cell.length_a   1.000
_cell.length_b   1.000
_cell.length_c   1.000
_cell.angle_alpha   90.00
_cell.angle_beta   90.00
_cell.angle_gamma   90.00
#
_symmetry.space_group_name_H-M   'P 1'
#
loop_
_entity.id
_entity.type
_entity.pdbx_description
1 polymer ?
#
loop_
_entity_poly.entity_id
_entity_poly.type
_entity_poly.pdbx_seq_one_letter_code
_entity_poly.pdbx_strand_id
1 'polypeptide(L)'
;MIRKLTKKDHEQVFSFLKEEAALNLFIIGDIEAFGYHTDFQELWGTFEENGTLKSILLRFHDAFIPYSKEDFVVSDYEALLSAYKPLKLSGKSTIVERFETVQNIQLGAKNEMHFCECLNDNNLPSMPVQETIKLASLDDVERIMQLRSNIAEFPAATESEKMLRQAIETNTGRTYFIEKDGALIASASTSAENSLSAMVGQAS
;
A
#
# COMPACT_ATOMS: atom_id res chain seq x y z
N MET A 1 -11.10 -16.79 -17.17
CA MET A 1 -11.81 -17.39 -16.00
C MET A 1 -11.18 -16.87 -14.72
N ILE A 2 -11.99 -16.45 -13.74
CA ILE A 2 -11.52 -15.99 -12.43
C ILE A 2 -11.34 -17.15 -11.45
N ARG A 3 -10.25 -17.14 -10.66
CA ARG A 3 -10.05 -18.09 -9.55
C ARG A 3 -9.21 -17.49 -8.43
N LYS A 4 -9.29 -18.09 -7.23
CA LYS A 4 -8.36 -17.77 -6.13
C LYS A 4 -6.93 -18.13 -6.53
N LEU A 5 -6.01 -17.25 -6.18
CA LEU A 5 -4.58 -17.44 -6.31
C LEU A 5 -4.06 -18.13 -5.05
N THR A 6 -3.06 -18.98 -5.24
CA THR A 6 -2.44 -19.77 -4.18
C THR A 6 -0.93 -19.63 -4.25
N LYS A 7 -0.22 -20.20 -3.27
CA LYS A 7 1.24 -20.25 -3.28
C LYS A 7 1.84 -20.87 -4.56
N LYS A 8 1.10 -21.75 -5.26
CA LYS A 8 1.55 -22.34 -6.53
C LYS A 8 1.65 -21.31 -7.67
N ASP A 9 0.92 -20.21 -7.56
CA ASP A 9 0.86 -19.15 -8.57
C ASP A 9 1.92 -18.06 -8.32
N HIS A 10 2.70 -18.17 -7.23
CA HIS A 10 3.52 -17.09 -6.70
C HIS A 10 4.48 -16.50 -7.74
N GLU A 11 5.26 -17.34 -8.43
CA GLU A 11 6.23 -16.87 -9.42
C GLU A 11 5.57 -16.04 -10.53
N GLN A 12 4.43 -16.50 -11.06
CA GLN A 12 3.72 -15.78 -12.12
C GLN A 12 3.08 -14.49 -11.60
N VAL A 13 2.44 -14.54 -10.43
CA VAL A 13 1.84 -13.37 -9.77
C VAL A 13 2.90 -12.31 -9.47
N PHE A 14 4.03 -12.72 -8.89
CA PHE A 14 5.07 -11.81 -8.48
C PHE A 14 5.80 -11.21 -9.69
N SER A 15 6.03 -12.00 -10.75
CA SER A 15 6.55 -11.49 -12.02
C SER A 15 5.61 -10.46 -12.65
N PHE A 16 4.30 -10.71 -12.64
CA PHE A 16 3.29 -9.80 -13.19
C PHE A 16 3.20 -8.48 -12.42
N LEU A 17 3.23 -8.53 -11.09
CA LEU A 17 3.17 -7.32 -10.24
C LEU A 17 4.46 -6.49 -10.32
N LYS A 18 5.61 -7.14 -10.50
CA LYS A 18 6.93 -6.49 -10.60
C LYS A 18 7.06 -5.53 -11.77
N GLU A 19 6.30 -5.74 -12.84
CA GLU A 19 6.35 -4.88 -14.03
C GLU A 19 6.02 -3.42 -13.71
N GLU A 20 5.23 -3.17 -12.66
CA GLU A 20 4.92 -1.84 -12.12
C GLU A 20 4.92 -1.86 -10.59
N ALA A 21 6.06 -2.24 -10.01
CA ALA A 21 6.21 -2.49 -8.56
C ALA A 21 5.77 -1.33 -7.65
N ALA A 22 5.94 -0.08 -8.09
CA ALA A 22 5.54 1.09 -7.30
C ALA A 22 4.01 1.27 -7.25
N LEU A 23 3.31 0.91 -8.32
CA LEU A 23 1.84 0.94 -8.39
C LEU A 23 1.22 -0.28 -7.68
N ASN A 24 1.97 -1.38 -7.61
CA ASN A 24 1.57 -2.62 -6.96
C ASN A 24 2.10 -2.77 -5.53
N LEU A 25 2.61 -1.68 -4.94
CA LEU A 25 3.33 -1.69 -3.67
C LEU A 25 2.58 -2.41 -2.55
N PHE A 26 1.27 -2.14 -2.41
CA PHE A 26 0.43 -2.79 -1.42
C PHE A 26 0.20 -4.26 -1.70
N ILE A 27 -0.08 -4.65 -2.95
CA ILE A 27 -0.30 -6.06 -3.31
C ILE A 27 0.97 -6.88 -3.05
N ILE A 28 2.13 -6.34 -3.42
CA ILE A 28 3.44 -7.00 -3.22
C ILE A 28 3.72 -7.13 -1.72
N GLY A 29 3.58 -6.05 -0.96
CA GLY A 29 3.81 -6.05 0.49
C GLY A 29 2.89 -7.03 1.23
N ASP A 30 1.62 -7.07 0.88
CA ASP A 30 0.64 -7.98 1.48
C ASP A 30 0.93 -9.46 1.18
N ILE A 31 1.39 -9.78 -0.04
CA ILE A 31 1.85 -11.13 -0.38
C ILE A 31 3.09 -11.51 0.43
N GLU A 32 4.06 -10.61 0.56
CA GLU A 32 5.29 -10.87 1.30
C GLU A 32 5.03 -11.05 2.81
N ALA A 33 4.16 -10.22 3.39
CA ALA A 33 3.86 -10.23 4.82
C ALA A 33 2.93 -11.39 5.22
N PHE A 34 1.90 -11.68 4.41
CA PHE A 34 0.80 -12.57 4.80
C PHE A 34 0.60 -13.78 3.88
N GLY A 35 1.27 -13.81 2.73
CA GLY A 35 1.14 -14.89 1.75
C GLY A 35 -0.21 -14.89 1.01
N TYR A 36 -0.79 -16.09 0.82
CA TYR A 36 -2.00 -16.29 0.01
C TYR A 36 -3.17 -16.87 0.82
N HIS A 37 -2.96 -17.21 2.09
CA HIS A 37 -3.94 -17.93 2.89
C HIS A 37 -4.08 -17.32 4.28
N THR A 38 -4.95 -16.33 4.37
CA THR A 38 -5.42 -15.77 5.63
C THR A 38 -6.92 -15.46 5.53
N ASP A 39 -7.55 -15.24 6.68
CA ASP A 39 -9.00 -14.98 6.73
C ASP A 39 -9.33 -13.54 6.28
N PHE A 40 -8.36 -12.63 6.45
CA PHE A 40 -8.50 -11.22 6.15
C PHE A 40 -7.99 -10.85 4.76
N GLN A 41 -7.18 -11.68 4.10
CA GLN A 41 -6.64 -11.41 2.78
C GLN A 41 -6.93 -12.54 1.78
N GLU A 42 -7.40 -12.15 0.60
CA GLU A 42 -7.61 -13.06 -0.52
C GLU A 42 -7.08 -12.44 -1.81
N LEU A 43 -6.47 -13.27 -2.65
CA LEU A 43 -6.06 -12.86 -3.99
C LEU A 43 -6.82 -13.68 -5.01
N TRP A 44 -7.32 -12.99 -6.03
CA TRP A 44 -8.00 -13.56 -7.18
C TRP A 44 -7.29 -13.15 -8.45
N GLY A 45 -7.26 -14.04 -9.44
CA GLY A 45 -6.66 -13.76 -10.73
C GLY A 45 -7.57 -14.20 -11.87
N THR A 46 -7.57 -13.43 -12.95
CA THR A 46 -8.12 -13.87 -14.24
C THR A 46 -7.00 -14.31 -15.16
N PHE A 47 -7.26 -15.37 -15.90
CA PHE A 47 -6.30 -15.97 -16.80
C PHE A 47 -6.83 -15.99 -18.23
N GLU A 48 -5.92 -15.79 -19.17
CA GLU A 48 -6.09 -16.09 -20.60
C GLU A 48 -6.20 -17.60 -20.84
N GLU A 49 -6.66 -18.00 -22.02
CA GLU A 49 -6.80 -19.41 -22.41
C GLU A 49 -5.48 -20.19 -22.36
N ASN A 50 -4.35 -19.52 -22.61
CA ASN A 50 -3.01 -20.09 -22.55
C ASN A 50 -2.45 -20.20 -21.11
N GLY A 51 -3.21 -19.80 -20.09
CA GLY A 51 -2.78 -19.81 -18.69
C GLY A 51 -1.95 -18.60 -18.26
N THR A 52 -1.81 -17.58 -19.10
CA THR A 52 -1.18 -16.31 -18.72
C THR A 52 -2.10 -15.53 -17.78
N LEU A 53 -1.55 -15.04 -16.68
CA LEU A 53 -2.25 -14.17 -15.74
C LEU A 53 -2.52 -12.81 -16.40
N LYS A 54 -3.78 -12.39 -16.40
CA LYS A 54 -4.26 -11.17 -17.06
C LYS A 54 -4.49 -10.03 -16.09
N SER A 55 -5.12 -10.32 -14.95
CA SER A 55 -5.39 -9.32 -13.92
C SER A 55 -5.46 -9.98 -12.54
N ILE A 56 -5.27 -9.18 -11.50
CA ILE A 56 -5.35 -9.58 -10.10
C ILE A 56 -6.39 -8.69 -9.39
N LEU A 57 -7.08 -9.26 -8.41
CA LEU A 57 -7.82 -8.52 -7.39
C LEU A 57 -7.35 -9.00 -6.02
N LEU A 58 -6.76 -8.07 -5.25
CA LEU A 58 -6.52 -8.24 -3.83
C LEU A 58 -7.76 -7.80 -3.05
N ARG A 59 -8.19 -8.61 -2.08
CA ARG A 59 -9.04 -8.20 -0.96
C ARG A 59 -8.19 -8.15 0.29
N PHE A 60 -8.21 -7.02 0.99
CA PHE A 60 -7.64 -6.86 2.32
C PHE A 60 -8.72 -6.30 3.25
N HIS A 61 -9.22 -7.13 4.16
CA HIS A 61 -10.46 -6.91 4.91
C HIS A 61 -11.64 -6.56 3.98
N ASP A 62 -12.14 -5.33 4.04
CA ASP A 62 -13.23 -4.81 3.22
C ASP A 62 -12.75 -3.88 2.09
N ALA A 63 -11.44 -3.73 1.93
CA ALA A 63 -10.80 -2.95 0.87
C ALA A 63 -10.31 -3.85 -0.26
N PHE A 64 -10.38 -3.32 -1.48
CA PHE A 64 -10.06 -4.05 -2.69
C PHE A 64 -9.09 -3.26 -3.57
N ILE A 65 -8.10 -3.96 -4.13
CA ILE A 65 -7.11 -3.39 -5.05
C ILE A 65 -7.08 -4.24 -6.33
N PRO A 66 -7.72 -3.80 -7.43
CA PRO A 66 -7.61 -4.43 -8.73
C PRO A 66 -6.33 -3.94 -9.43
N TYR A 67 -5.66 -4.85 -10.13
CA TYR A 67 -4.54 -4.52 -10.98
C TYR A 67 -4.57 -5.32 -12.28
N SER A 68 -4.27 -4.63 -13.36
CA SER A 68 -4.04 -5.20 -14.68
C SER A 68 -3.10 -4.25 -15.43
N LYS A 69 -2.11 -4.80 -16.13
CA LYS A 69 -1.28 -3.99 -17.03
C LYS A 69 -1.99 -3.68 -18.34
N GLU A 70 -2.72 -4.66 -18.86
CA GLU A 70 -3.50 -4.55 -20.08
C GLU A 70 -5.01 -4.45 -19.77
N ASP A 71 -5.83 -4.37 -20.81
CA ASP A 71 -7.28 -4.38 -20.66
C ASP A 71 -7.79 -5.72 -20.10
N PHE A 72 -8.73 -5.64 -19.15
CA PHE A 72 -9.39 -6.81 -18.58
C PHE A 72 -10.90 -6.61 -18.51
N VAL A 73 -11.63 -7.70 -18.27
CA VAL A 73 -13.09 -7.67 -18.19
C VAL A 73 -13.50 -7.42 -16.73
N VAL A 74 -14.01 -6.23 -16.45
CA VAL A 74 -14.38 -5.80 -15.09
C VAL A 74 -15.49 -6.67 -14.50
N SER A 75 -16.43 -7.12 -15.34
CA SER A 75 -17.55 -7.98 -14.93
C SER A 75 -17.08 -9.35 -14.39
N ASP A 76 -15.85 -9.78 -14.68
CA ASP A 76 -15.29 -11.01 -14.09
C ASP A 76 -15.23 -10.95 -12.56
N TYR A 77 -15.14 -9.74 -11.99
CA TYR A 77 -15.07 -9.51 -10.55
C TYR A 77 -16.42 -9.14 -9.91
N GLU A 78 -17.47 -8.93 -10.70
CA GLU A 78 -18.77 -8.40 -10.22
C GLU A 78 -19.41 -9.29 -9.14
N ALA A 79 -19.34 -10.61 -9.31
CA ALA A 79 -19.86 -11.57 -8.34
C ALA A 79 -19.13 -11.50 -6.98
N LEU A 80 -17.85 -11.12 -6.98
CA LEU A 80 -17.07 -10.95 -5.74
C LEU A 80 -17.34 -9.60 -5.07
N LEU A 81 -17.51 -8.55 -5.88
CA LEU A 81 -17.53 -7.17 -5.40
C LEU A 81 -18.94 -6.67 -5.05
N SER A 82 -19.99 -7.18 -5.70
CA SER A 82 -21.38 -6.72 -5.54
C SER A 82 -21.95 -6.91 -4.11
N ALA A 83 -21.33 -7.74 -3.29
CA ALA A 83 -21.68 -7.94 -1.89
C ALA A 83 -21.26 -6.77 -0.98
N TYR A 84 -20.33 -5.91 -1.40
CA TYR A 84 -19.73 -4.85 -0.59
C TYR A 84 -20.33 -3.49 -0.94
N LYS A 85 -20.98 -2.82 0.02
CA LYS A 85 -21.70 -1.56 -0.20
C LYS A 85 -21.52 -0.58 0.98
N PRO A 86 -20.88 0.60 0.77
CA PRO A 86 -20.16 0.97 -0.44
C PRO A 86 -18.90 0.11 -0.61
N LEU A 87 -18.58 -0.24 -1.85
CA LEU A 87 -17.33 -0.92 -2.20
C LEU A 87 -16.16 0.05 -2.02
N LYS A 88 -15.19 -0.34 -1.17
CA LYS A 88 -13.92 0.36 -1.01
C LYS A 88 -12.93 -0.17 -2.03
N LEU A 89 -12.73 0.59 -3.10
CA LEU A 89 -11.85 0.23 -4.20
C LEU A 89 -10.74 1.30 -4.33
N SER A 90 -9.48 0.87 -4.38
CA SER A 90 -8.33 1.75 -4.61
C SER A 90 -7.39 1.15 -5.64
N GLY A 91 -6.62 2.00 -6.31
CA GLY A 91 -5.70 1.58 -7.37
C GLY A 91 -5.57 2.64 -8.46
N LYS A 92 -5.04 2.25 -9.61
CA LYS A 92 -4.92 3.15 -10.77
C LYS A 92 -6.28 3.68 -11.19
N SER A 93 -6.39 4.98 -11.45
CA SER A 93 -7.61 5.62 -11.93
C SER A 93 -8.15 4.92 -13.19
N THR A 94 -7.30 4.65 -14.17
CA THR A 94 -7.64 3.94 -15.42
C THR A 94 -8.26 2.55 -15.22
N ILE A 95 -8.07 1.94 -14.04
CA ILE A 95 -8.66 0.65 -13.67
C ILE A 95 -9.92 0.87 -12.84
N VAL A 96 -9.81 1.63 -11.75
CA VAL A 96 -10.88 1.84 -10.76
C VAL A 96 -12.10 2.49 -11.41
N GLU A 97 -11.92 3.46 -12.29
CA GLU A 97 -13.01 4.16 -12.98
C GLU A 97 -13.86 3.25 -13.85
N ARG A 98 -13.29 2.13 -14.34
CA ARG A 98 -14.04 1.18 -15.16
C ARG A 98 -15.15 0.49 -14.34
N PHE A 99 -14.99 0.38 -13.02
CA PHE A 99 -15.99 -0.18 -12.13
C PHE A 99 -17.18 0.77 -11.90
N GLU A 100 -17.06 2.06 -12.23
CA GLU A 100 -18.17 3.04 -12.11
C GLU A 100 -19.34 2.73 -13.04
N THR A 101 -19.08 2.01 -14.14
CA THR A 101 -20.08 1.67 -15.17
C THR A 101 -20.78 0.33 -14.94
N VAL A 102 -20.40 -0.43 -13.91
CA VAL A 102 -20.94 -1.77 -13.64
C VAL A 102 -22.20 -1.67 -12.78
N GLN A 103 -23.33 -2.13 -13.31
CA GLN A 103 -24.66 -1.91 -12.73
C GLN A 103 -24.82 -2.39 -11.27
N ASN A 104 -24.20 -3.51 -10.89
CA ASN A 104 -24.34 -4.08 -9.54
C ASN A 104 -23.23 -3.67 -8.56
N ILE A 105 -22.37 -2.73 -8.95
CA ILE A 105 -21.30 -2.21 -8.10
C ILE A 105 -21.68 -0.82 -7.61
N GLN A 106 -21.60 -0.62 -6.30
CA GLN A 106 -21.84 0.67 -5.66
C GLN A 106 -20.55 1.16 -5.01
N LEU A 107 -19.83 2.06 -5.69
CA LEU A 107 -18.61 2.67 -5.16
C LEU A 107 -18.92 3.70 -4.08
N GLY A 108 -17.97 3.89 -3.17
CA GLY A 108 -17.99 4.97 -2.18
C GLY A 108 -17.66 6.35 -2.79
N ALA A 109 -17.30 7.30 -1.93
CA ALA A 109 -16.83 8.60 -2.37
C ALA A 109 -15.52 8.46 -3.19
N LYS A 110 -15.49 9.10 -4.36
CA LYS A 110 -14.31 9.14 -5.22
C LYS A 110 -13.32 10.17 -4.69
N ASN A 111 -12.09 9.73 -4.42
CA ASN A 111 -10.96 10.58 -4.05
C ASN A 111 -9.82 10.33 -5.04
N GLU A 112 -9.43 11.36 -5.77
CA GLU A 112 -8.32 11.30 -6.71
C GLU A 112 -7.03 11.81 -6.05
N MET A 113 -5.93 11.10 -6.27
CA MET A 113 -4.62 11.45 -5.74
C MET A 113 -3.59 11.39 -6.86
N HIS A 114 -2.57 12.25 -6.78
CA HIS A 114 -1.45 12.21 -7.72
C HIS A 114 -0.34 11.31 -7.18
N PHE A 115 0.17 10.43 -8.05
CA PHE A 115 1.26 9.53 -7.72
C PHE A 115 2.59 10.08 -8.25
N CYS A 116 3.61 10.07 -7.41
CA CYS A 116 4.98 10.36 -7.79
C CYS A 116 5.91 9.22 -7.38
N GLU A 117 6.92 8.97 -8.20
CA GLU A 117 7.89 7.91 -7.98
C GLU A 117 9.30 8.48 -8.05
N CYS A 118 10.16 8.05 -7.12
CA CYS A 118 11.58 8.36 -7.12
C CYS A 118 12.35 7.10 -7.54
N LEU A 119 12.86 7.08 -8.78
CA LEU A 119 13.56 5.93 -9.35
C LEU A 119 15.05 5.88 -9.01
N ASN A 120 15.64 7.03 -8.68
CA ASN A 120 17.05 7.17 -8.34
C ASN A 120 17.29 8.47 -7.58
N ASP A 121 18.47 8.57 -6.97
CA ASP A 121 18.92 9.69 -6.15
C ASP A 121 19.68 10.78 -6.92
N ASN A 122 19.76 10.70 -8.26
CA ASN A 122 20.60 11.60 -9.07
C ASN A 122 20.23 13.09 -8.93
N ASN A 123 18.97 13.39 -8.60
CA ASN A 123 18.47 14.75 -8.42
C ASN A 123 18.29 15.13 -6.95
N LEU A 124 18.68 14.26 -6.01
CA LEU A 124 18.64 14.62 -4.60
C LEU A 124 19.74 15.66 -4.32
N PRO A 125 19.42 16.71 -3.55
CA PRO A 125 20.43 17.68 -3.17
C PRO A 125 21.51 16.97 -2.35
N SER A 126 22.77 17.31 -2.63
CA SER A 126 23.87 16.90 -1.76
C SER A 126 23.68 17.55 -0.40
N MET A 127 23.21 16.75 0.55
CA MET A 127 23.10 17.15 1.94
C MET A 127 24.31 16.59 2.70
N PRO A 128 25.00 17.41 3.52
CA PRO A 128 25.95 16.83 4.45
C PRO A 128 25.20 15.79 5.28
N VAL A 129 25.73 14.56 5.34
CA VAL A 129 25.19 13.51 6.20
C VAL A 129 25.15 14.10 7.60
N GLN A 130 23.95 14.45 8.06
CA GLN A 130 23.83 14.95 9.42
C GLN A 130 23.99 13.73 10.32
N GLU A 131 24.97 13.77 11.22
CA GLU A 131 25.17 12.75 12.27
C GLU A 131 23.93 12.60 13.20
N THR A 132 22.89 13.41 12.97
CA THR A 132 21.66 13.48 13.76
C THR A 132 20.49 12.66 13.21
N ILE A 133 20.60 12.02 12.03
CA ILE A 133 19.50 11.16 11.52
C ILE A 133 19.52 9.82 12.28
N LYS A 134 18.42 9.54 12.99
CA LYS A 134 18.24 8.34 13.80
C LYS A 134 17.08 7.50 13.26
N LEU A 135 17.25 6.18 13.28
CA LEU A 135 16.16 5.23 13.05
C LEU A 135 15.36 5.06 14.34
N ALA A 136 14.04 5.21 14.26
CA ALA A 136 13.14 5.04 15.39
C ALA A 136 13.07 3.59 15.87
N SER A 137 13.07 3.46 17.18
CA SER A 137 12.74 2.24 17.91
C SER A 137 11.38 2.38 18.62
N LEU A 138 10.94 1.33 19.29
CA LEU A 138 9.71 1.38 20.10
C LEU A 138 9.77 2.40 21.24
N ASP A 139 10.97 2.73 21.72
CA ASP A 139 11.19 3.73 22.76
C ASP A 139 10.97 5.17 22.27
N ASP A 140 11.04 5.38 20.94
CA ASP A 140 10.87 6.70 20.33
C ASP A 140 9.42 7.03 19.98
N VAL A 141 8.52 6.04 20.01
CA VAL A 141 7.13 6.14 19.55
C VAL A 141 6.37 7.28 20.24
N GLU A 142 6.47 7.38 21.57
CA GLU A 142 5.78 8.44 22.32
C GLU A 142 6.24 9.84 21.91
N ARG A 143 7.55 10.01 21.69
CA ARG A 143 8.16 11.28 21.29
C ARG A 143 7.79 11.66 19.86
N ILE A 144 7.72 10.67 18.96
CA ILE A 144 7.25 10.86 17.57
C ILE A 144 5.77 11.26 17.57
N MET A 145 4.95 10.60 18.40
CA MET A 145 3.53 10.95 18.50
C MET A 145 3.32 12.35 19.07
N GLN A 146 4.14 12.76 20.05
CA GLN A 146 4.13 14.11 20.56
C GLN A 146 4.46 15.14 19.47
N LEU A 147 5.50 14.91 18.66
CA LEU A 147 5.81 15.78 17.52
C LEU A 147 4.59 15.93 16.60
N ARG A 148 4.02 14.81 16.17
CA ARG A 148 2.87 14.79 15.24
C ARG A 148 1.65 15.50 15.80
N SER A 149 1.38 15.35 17.10
CA SER A 149 0.24 15.99 17.77
C SER A 149 0.30 17.52 17.78
N ASN A 150 1.49 18.10 17.60
CA ASN A 150 1.68 19.54 17.51
C ASN A 150 1.40 20.10 16.11
N ILE A 151 1.15 19.25 15.12
CA ILE A 151 0.86 19.65 13.73
C ILE A 151 -0.66 19.60 13.53
N ALA A 152 -1.25 20.75 13.22
CA ALA A 152 -2.70 20.91 13.14
C ALA A 152 -3.34 19.99 12.07
N GLU A 153 -2.60 19.70 11.01
CA GLU A 153 -2.99 18.85 9.89
C GLU A 153 -2.95 17.34 10.22
N PHE A 154 -2.32 16.95 11.34
CA PHE A 154 -2.22 15.56 11.82
C PHE A 154 -2.93 15.39 13.17
N PRO A 155 -4.28 15.36 13.19
CA PRO A 155 -5.00 15.14 14.44
C PRO A 155 -4.57 13.81 15.07
N ALA A 156 -4.15 13.86 16.33
CA ALA A 156 -3.71 12.70 17.09
C ALA A 156 -4.85 11.70 17.25
N ALA A 157 -4.88 10.67 16.41
CA ALA A 157 -5.74 9.51 16.60
C ALA A 157 -4.97 8.45 17.40
N THR A 158 -5.61 7.86 18.41
CA THR A 158 -5.04 6.74 19.19
C THR A 158 -4.63 5.56 18.31
N GLU A 159 -5.29 5.37 17.17
CA GLU A 159 -4.92 4.35 16.18
C GLU A 159 -3.55 4.60 15.54
N SER A 160 -3.09 5.85 15.44
CA SER A 160 -1.81 6.20 14.81
C SER A 160 -0.60 5.67 15.60
N GLU A 161 -0.67 5.67 16.94
CA GLU A 161 0.41 5.11 17.77
C GLU A 161 0.50 3.60 17.58
N LYS A 162 -0.65 2.90 17.64
CA LYS A 162 -0.72 1.45 17.46
C LYS A 162 -0.19 1.03 16.10
N MET A 163 -0.56 1.76 15.04
CA MET A 163 -0.04 1.53 13.69
C MET A 163 1.47 1.74 13.60
N LEU A 164 2.00 2.80 14.22
CA LEU A 164 3.45 3.06 14.24
C LEU A 164 4.21 1.95 14.97
N ARG A 165 3.73 1.52 16.15
CA ARG A 165 4.33 0.40 16.89
C ARG A 165 4.33 -0.87 16.06
N GLN A 166 3.19 -1.22 15.47
CA GLN A 166 3.07 -2.40 14.62
C GLN A 166 4.05 -2.34 13.44
N ALA A 167 4.13 -1.20 12.74
CA ALA A 167 5.03 -1.04 11.60
C ALA A 167 6.51 -1.27 11.98
N ILE A 168 6.93 -0.77 13.15
CA ILE A 168 8.28 -0.99 13.69
C ILE A 168 8.49 -2.46 14.07
N GLU A 169 7.53 -3.09 14.76
CA GLU A 169 7.62 -4.50 15.19
C GLU A 169 7.65 -5.48 14.01
N THR A 170 6.84 -5.22 12.98
CA THR A 170 6.70 -6.12 11.82
C THR A 170 7.65 -5.76 10.67
N ASN A 171 8.49 -4.73 10.81
CA ASN A 171 9.33 -4.18 9.75
C ASN A 171 8.57 -3.86 8.45
N THR A 172 7.29 -3.51 8.57
CA THR A 172 6.44 -3.11 7.41
C THR A 172 6.48 -1.61 7.15
N GLY A 173 7.15 -0.86 8.04
CA GLY A 173 7.50 0.54 7.85
C GLY A 173 8.66 0.93 8.75
N ARG A 174 9.35 2.01 8.39
CA ARG A 174 10.47 2.59 9.12
C ARG A 174 10.19 4.07 9.34
N THR A 175 10.65 4.57 10.48
CA THR A 175 10.59 5.99 10.78
C THR A 175 11.99 6.49 11.09
N TYR A 176 12.41 7.53 10.40
CA TYR A 176 13.63 8.26 10.69
C TYR A 176 13.28 9.60 11.32
N PHE A 177 14.13 10.10 12.20
CA PHE A 177 13.94 11.38 12.84
C PHE A 177 15.26 12.11 13.07
N ILE A 178 15.16 13.41 13.31
CA ILE A 178 16.29 14.25 13.74
C ILE A 178 15.94 14.94 15.05
N GLU A 179 16.99 15.18 15.84
CA GLU A 179 16.89 15.84 17.13
C GLU A 179 17.75 17.09 17.18
N LYS A 180 17.28 18.06 17.96
CA LYS A 180 18.06 19.23 18.35
C LYS A 180 17.77 19.55 19.81
N ASP A 181 18.83 19.72 20.61
CA ASP A 181 18.74 20.05 22.03
C ASP A 181 17.86 19.06 22.83
N GLY A 182 17.89 17.77 22.47
CA GLY A 182 17.12 16.69 23.10
C GLY A 182 15.65 16.59 22.67
N ALA A 183 15.17 17.53 21.85
CA ALA A 183 13.83 17.51 21.28
C ALA A 183 13.85 16.90 19.87
N LEU A 184 12.85 16.08 19.56
CA LEU A 184 12.61 15.57 18.22
C LEU A 184 11.97 16.70 17.39
N ILE A 185 12.66 17.13 16.32
CA ILE A 185 12.25 18.33 15.55
C ILE A 185 11.68 18.00 14.17
N ALA A 186 11.96 16.81 13.65
CA ALA A 186 11.33 16.30 12.43
C ALA A 186 11.37 14.77 12.40
N SER A 187 10.41 14.16 11.72
CA SER A 187 10.34 12.73 11.43
C SER A 187 9.82 12.48 10.02
N ALA A 188 10.29 11.40 9.39
CA ALA A 188 9.79 10.90 8.12
C ALA A 188 9.59 9.38 8.22
N SER A 189 8.43 8.91 7.77
CA SER A 189 8.03 7.50 7.85
C SER A 189 7.59 6.97 6.51
N THR A 190 7.89 5.70 6.28
CA THR A 190 7.23 4.91 5.24
C THR A 190 5.88 4.41 5.74
N SER A 191 4.86 4.47 4.89
CA SER A 191 3.52 3.92 5.17
C SER A 191 3.41 2.45 4.77
N ALA A 192 4.22 2.00 3.83
CA ALA A 192 4.33 0.61 3.42
C ALA A 192 5.67 0.36 2.73
N GLU A 193 6.22 -0.82 2.94
CA GLU A 193 7.49 -1.30 2.38
C GLU A 193 7.37 -2.73 1.90
N ASN A 194 8.07 -3.06 0.84
CA ASN A 194 8.28 -4.42 0.35
C ASN A 194 9.70 -4.55 -0.22
N SER A 195 10.07 -5.73 -0.74
CA SER A 195 11.42 -5.98 -1.27
C SER A 195 11.84 -5.11 -2.47
N LEU A 196 10.93 -4.36 -3.08
CA LEU A 196 11.13 -3.63 -4.34
C LEU A 196 10.84 -2.13 -4.23
N SER A 197 9.93 -1.71 -3.35
CA SER A 197 9.44 -0.35 -3.28
C SER A 197 9.00 0.03 -1.86
N ALA A 198 9.02 1.33 -1.59
CA ALA A 198 8.55 1.91 -0.34
C ALA A 198 7.76 3.19 -0.62
N MET A 199 6.67 3.40 0.12
CA MET A 199 5.87 4.62 0.05
C MET A 199 6.23 5.48 1.24
N VAL A 200 6.74 6.69 0.98
CA VAL A 200 6.93 7.70 2.03
C VAL A 200 5.58 8.34 2.30
N GLY A 201 5.01 8.09 3.49
CA GLY A 201 3.62 8.41 3.78
C GLY A 201 3.43 9.58 4.75
N GLN A 202 4.39 9.82 5.65
CA GLN A 202 4.24 10.86 6.66
C GLN A 202 5.57 11.55 6.92
N ALA A 203 5.63 12.85 6.67
CA ALA A 203 6.69 13.74 7.12
C ALA A 203 6.09 14.76 8.08
N SER A 204 6.75 15.00 9.21
CA SER A 204 6.30 15.83 10.33
C SER A 204 7.46 16.60 10.90
#